data_AF-A0A434DW34-F1
#
_entry.id   AF-A0A434DW34-F1
#
_cell.length_a   1.000
_cell.length_b   1.000
_cell.length_c   1.000
_cell.angle_alpha   90.00
_cell.angle_beta   90.00
_cell.angle_gamma   90.00
#
_symmetry.space_group_name_H-M   'P 1'
#
loop_
_entity.id
_entity.type
_entity.pdbx_description
1 polymer ?
#
loop_
_entity_poly.entity_id
_entity_poly.type
_entity_poly.pdbx_seq_one_letter_code
_entity_poly.pdbx_strand_id
1 'polypeptide(L)' 'MTGTRRSSEGLDARRRKLLFRSWHRGMREMDLILGSFADAEIGALTGDELDQYE' A
#
# COMPACT_ATOMS: atom_id res chain seq x y z
N MET A 1 -16.19 5.19 -4.27
CA MET A 1 -14.94 5.26 -5.06
C MET A 1 -13.80 4.98 -4.08
N THR A 2 -13.55 3.71 -3.80
CA THR A 2 -12.44 3.26 -2.94
C THR A 2 -11.25 2.98 -3.85
N GLY A 3 -10.10 3.54 -3.51
CA GLY A 3 -8.90 3.49 -4.31
C GLY A 3 -7.83 4.36 -3.67
N THR A 4 -6.59 4.10 -4.04
CA THR A 4 -5.40 4.79 -3.56
C THR A 4 -5.56 6.31 -3.70
N ARG A 5 -5.28 7.06 -2.65
CA ARG A 5 -5.26 8.54 -2.66
C ARG A 5 -3.90 9.09 -3.09
N ARG A 6 -2.88 8.23 -3.18
CA ARG A 6 -1.51 8.58 -3.54
C ARG A 6 -1.11 8.03 -4.92
N SER A 7 -0.43 8.84 -5.72
CA SER A 7 0.21 8.37 -6.95
C SER A 7 1.35 7.38 -6.64
N SER A 8 1.47 6.34 -7.44
CA SER A 8 2.57 5.35 -7.37
C SER A 8 3.87 5.85 -8.01
N GLU A 9 3.89 7.08 -8.50
CA GLU A 9 5.04 7.75 -9.09
C GLU A 9 6.19 7.88 -8.07
N GLY A 10 7.41 7.57 -8.50
CA GLY A 10 8.61 7.57 -7.64
C GLY A 10 8.74 6.38 -6.67
N LEU A 11 7.70 5.56 -6.49
CA LEU A 11 7.82 4.29 -5.74
C LEU A 11 8.57 3.27 -6.58
N ASP A 12 9.44 2.47 -5.97
CA ASP A 12 10.05 1.32 -6.63
C ASP A 12 9.02 0.19 -6.86
N ALA A 13 9.39 -0.82 -7.66
CA ALA A 13 8.49 -1.90 -8.05
C ALA A 13 7.87 -2.65 -6.85
N ARG A 14 8.61 -2.83 -5.76
CA ARG A 14 8.14 -3.54 -4.56
C ARG A 14 7.05 -2.76 -3.87
N ARG A 15 7.29 -1.48 -3.59
CA ARG A 15 6.33 -0.57 -2.96
C ARG A 15 5.05 -0.42 -3.78
N ARG A 16 5.17 -0.32 -5.12
CA ARG A 16 4.00 -0.28 -6.02
C ARG A 16 3.15 -1.55 -5.93
N LYS A 17 3.80 -2.72 -5.90
CA LYS A 17 3.10 -4.01 -5.77
C LYS A 17 2.40 -4.17 -4.42
N LEU A 18 3.03 -3.70 -3.35
CA LEU A 18 2.45 -3.70 -2.00
C LEU A 18 1.23 -2.77 -1.93
N LEU A 19 1.36 -1.52 -2.40
CA LEU A 19 0.26 -0.56 -2.46
C LEU A 19 -0.95 -1.11 -3.23
N PHE A 20 -0.71 -1.75 -4.38
CA PHE A 20 -1.76 -2.41 -5.14
C PHE A 20 -2.43 -3.52 -4.31
N ARG A 21 -1.65 -4.45 -3.72
CA ARG A 21 -2.20 -5.54 -2.90
C ARG A 21 -3.01 -5.04 -1.70
N SER A 22 -2.65 -3.91 -1.11
CA SER A 22 -3.35 -3.35 0.05
C SER A 22 -4.76 -2.84 -0.29
N TRP A 23 -5.04 -2.54 -1.56
CA TRP A 23 -6.35 -2.11 -2.05
C TRP A 23 -7.13 -3.21 -2.80
N HIS A 24 -6.56 -4.41 -2.96
CA HIS A 24 -7.15 -5.51 -3.74
C HIS A 24 -7.25 -6.80 -2.92
N ARG A 25 -7.70 -6.70 -1.66
CA ARG A 25 -7.90 -7.86 -0.77
C ARG A 25 -9.30 -8.47 -0.86
N GLY A 26 -10.19 -7.85 -1.63
CA GLY A 26 -11.54 -8.38 -1.90
C GLY A 26 -12.55 -8.13 -0.76
N MET A 27 -12.10 -7.54 0.35
CA MET A 27 -12.96 -7.09 1.44
C MET A 27 -12.75 -5.59 1.66
N ARG A 28 -13.81 -4.80 1.45
CA ARG A 28 -13.76 -3.34 1.48
C ARG A 28 -13.22 -2.78 2.81
N GLU A 29 -13.55 -3.40 3.94
CA GLU A 29 -13.07 -2.96 5.26
C GLU A 29 -11.56 -3.14 5.39
N MET A 30 -11.04 -4.29 4.95
CA MET A 30 -9.60 -4.54 4.91
C MET A 30 -8.91 -3.60 3.94
N ASP A 31 -9.48 -3.36 2.76
CA ASP A 31 -8.90 -2.42 1.79
C ASP A 31 -8.87 -0.99 2.35
N LEU A 32 -9.88 -0.57 3.11
CA LEU A 32 -9.88 0.73 3.75
C LEU A 32 -8.82 0.85 4.84
N ILE A 33 -8.67 -0.16 5.71
CA ILE A 33 -7.67 -0.15 6.78
C ILE A 33 -6.26 -0.22 6.21
N LEU A 34 -5.98 -1.26 5.41
CA LEU A 34 -4.63 -1.50 4.88
C LEU A 34 -4.24 -0.53 3.78
N GLY A 35 -5.19 -0.19 2.91
CA GLY A 35 -4.96 0.72 1.79
C GLY A 35 -4.72 2.16 2.25
N SER A 36 -5.41 2.63 3.28
CA SER A 36 -5.15 3.97 3.85
C SER A 36 -3.80 4.06 4.55
N PHE A 37 -3.41 3.01 5.28
CA PHE A 37 -2.06 2.89 5.83
C PHE A 37 -1.00 2.89 4.72
N ALA A 38 -1.20 2.09 3.66
CA ALA A 38 -0.27 2.03 2.54
C ALA A 38 -0.12 3.39 1.83
N ASP A 39 -1.22 4.10 1.60
CA ASP A 39 -1.17 5.45 0.99
C ASP A 39 -0.27 6.41 1.78
N ALA A 40 -0.37 6.36 3.12
CA ALA A 40 0.39 7.24 4.01
C ALA A 40 1.86 6.82 4.14
N GLU A 41 2.11 5.54 4.45
CA GLU A 41 3.40 5.10 4.98
C GLU A 41 4.30 4.38 3.97
N ILE A 42 3.77 3.84 2.84
CA ILE A 42 4.54 2.95 1.95
C ILE A 42 5.84 3.55 1.42
N GLY A 43 5.89 4.88 1.26
CA GLY A 43 7.09 5.60 0.82
C GLY A 43 8.15 5.79 1.91
N ALA A 44 7.75 5.74 3.18
CA ALA A 44 8.61 5.94 4.34
C ALA A 44 9.13 4.62 4.94
N LEU A 45 8.42 3.50 4.71
CA LEU A 45 8.84 2.18 5.19
C LEU A 45 10.27 1.83 4.73
N THR A 46 11.07 1.37 5.67
CA THR A 46 12.40 0.81 5.46
C THR A 46 12.33 -0.55 4.77
N GLY A 47 13.49 -1.09 4.36
CA GLY A 47 13.56 -2.43 3.75
C GLY A 47 12.95 -3.52 4.64
N ASP A 48 13.35 -3.55 5.91
CA ASP A 48 12.91 -4.54 6.90
C ASP A 48 11.42 -4.38 7.23
N GLU A 49 10.89 -3.16 7.24
CA GLU A 49 9.45 -2.92 7.41
C GLU A 49 8.64 -3.36 6.19
N LEU A 50 9.19 -3.19 4.98
CA LEU A 50 8.58 -3.73 3.76
C LEU A 50 8.58 -5.27 3.75
N ASP A 51 9.60 -5.91 4.32
CA ASP A 51 9.64 -7.37 4.51
C ASP A 51 8.54 -7.84 5.46
N GLN A 52 8.30 -7.11 6.56
CA GLN A 52 7.21 -7.43 7.49
C GLN A 52 5.82 -7.13 6.93
N TYR A 53 5.72 -6.17 6.01
CA TYR A 53 4.46 -5.75 5.41
C TYR A 53 3.98 -6.66 4.26
N GLU A 54 4.89 -7.41 3.65
CA GLU A 54 4.65 -8.26 2.47
C GLU A 54 3.81 -9.52 2.74
#